data_AF-A0A955TJ04-F1
#
_entry.id   AF-A0A955TJ04-F1
#
_cell.length_a   1.000
_cell.length_b   1.000
_cell.length_c   1.000
_cell.angle_alpha   90.00
_cell.angle_beta   90.00
_cell.angle_gamma   90.00
#
_symmetry.space_group_name_H-M   'P 1'
#
loop_
_entity.id
_entity.type
_entity.pdbx_description
1 polymer ?
#
loop_
_entity_poly.entity_id
_entity_poly.type
_entity_poly.pdbx_seq_one_letter_code
_entity_poly.pdbx_strand_id
1 'polypeptide(L)'
;ADLSSNSSYNNTRYGFALLSASASSLEAMVIDNSSQGNGNHGFYLSASTTGLLDTQLRQNSSYENTGIGFYATAANDSTILASFDQNSALDNTSYGFDIAGGSTTDVTATLIDNLSQRNGNSGFLLSSSTSAQTNFQITSNSSLENTNYGFYLSSSGSTLTDAVFEENTSTGNSGYGFYMLAQSSALVSADLARNSGDNNGNSGFYLRATSSATLDSDLSENSSTGNVNQGFHFLSQNNASLNATVVDNNSSNNSGVGLYVDDDSTVAMNADLGGGLLGSPGGNSSFENLLYDLRVDLNGLELKAENNWWGFESGLPLGKLRLDSGSTADTIPFLTLAP
;
A
#
# COMPACT_ATOMS: atom_id res chain seq x y z
N ALA A 1 -18.50 21.97 -11.04
CA ALA A 1 -17.68 23.20 -11.14
C ALA A 1 -16.43 22.83 -11.91
N ASP A 2 -16.17 23.54 -13.01
CA ASP A 2 -15.11 23.13 -13.94
C ASP A 2 -13.97 24.14 -13.86
N LEU A 3 -12.82 23.70 -13.35
CA LEU A 3 -11.60 24.50 -13.29
C LEU A 3 -10.56 23.87 -14.21
N SER A 4 -10.20 24.57 -15.28
CA SER A 4 -9.21 24.09 -16.23
C SER A 4 -8.09 25.08 -16.50
N SER A 5 -6.86 24.59 -16.62
CA SER A 5 -5.72 25.39 -17.11
C SER A 5 -5.40 26.63 -16.28
N ASN A 6 -5.60 26.56 -14.97
CA ASN A 6 -5.26 27.64 -14.04
C ASN A 6 -3.94 27.35 -13.32
N SER A 7 -3.36 28.41 -12.77
CA SER A 7 -2.20 28.28 -11.91
C SER A 7 -2.37 29.03 -10.60
N SER A 8 -1.86 28.44 -9.53
CA SER A 8 -1.88 28.99 -8.19
C SER A 8 -0.47 28.93 -7.57
N TYR A 9 0.08 30.09 -7.20
CA TYR A 9 1.50 30.21 -6.81
C TYR A 9 1.68 30.98 -5.51
N ASN A 10 2.52 30.46 -4.62
CA ASN A 10 2.98 31.14 -3.41
C ASN A 10 1.85 31.68 -2.52
N ASN A 11 0.71 30.98 -2.48
CA ASN A 11 -0.35 31.34 -1.55
C ASN A 11 0.09 31.03 -0.13
N THR A 12 -0.44 31.78 0.83
CA THR A 12 -0.13 31.57 2.24
C THR A 12 -0.61 30.22 2.78
N ARG A 13 -1.58 29.58 2.11
CA ARG A 13 -2.17 28.33 2.59
C ARG A 13 -2.43 27.32 1.48
N TYR A 14 -3.44 27.53 0.64
CA TYR A 14 -3.85 26.54 -0.37
C TYR A 14 -3.71 27.10 -1.77
N GLY A 15 -3.33 26.25 -2.72
CA GLY A 15 -3.39 26.62 -4.13
C GLY A 15 -4.82 26.59 -4.67
N PHE A 16 -5.46 25.42 -4.60
CA PHE A 16 -6.88 25.22 -4.93
C PHE A 16 -7.60 24.59 -3.74
N ALA A 17 -8.79 25.09 -3.41
CA ALA A 17 -9.62 24.57 -2.33
C ALA A 17 -11.03 24.27 -2.84
N LEU A 18 -11.43 23.00 -2.78
CA LEU A 18 -12.78 22.53 -3.09
C LEU A 18 -13.44 22.10 -1.79
N LEU A 19 -14.45 22.86 -1.35
CA LEU A 19 -15.06 22.69 -0.05
C LEU A 19 -16.55 22.39 -0.23
N SER A 20 -16.97 21.19 0.13
CA SER A 20 -18.38 20.86 0.28
C SER A 20 -18.86 21.26 1.67
N ALA A 21 -19.90 22.08 1.72
CA ALA A 21 -20.52 22.54 2.96
C ALA A 21 -21.38 21.44 3.58
N SER A 22 -21.76 21.62 4.84
CA SER A 22 -22.64 20.68 5.56
C SER A 22 -23.96 20.47 4.80
N ALA A 23 -24.37 19.20 4.68
CA ALA A 23 -25.58 18.78 3.96
C ALA A 23 -25.68 19.30 2.51
N SER A 24 -24.53 19.43 1.83
CA SER A 24 -24.46 19.84 0.43
C SER A 24 -23.66 18.86 -0.42
N SER A 25 -23.90 18.86 -1.73
CA SER A 25 -23.10 18.13 -2.70
C SER A 25 -22.28 19.10 -3.54
N LEU A 26 -20.98 18.84 -3.66
CA LEU A 26 -20.12 19.51 -4.63
C LEU A 26 -19.65 18.48 -5.66
N GLU A 27 -20.03 18.70 -6.91
CA GLU A 27 -19.46 18.01 -8.07
C GLU A 27 -18.46 18.94 -8.75
N ALA A 28 -17.22 18.51 -8.95
CA ALA A 28 -16.21 19.33 -9.61
C ALA A 28 -15.23 18.55 -10.48
N MET A 29 -14.88 19.16 -11.61
CA MET A 29 -13.88 18.69 -12.54
C MET A 29 -12.73 19.69 -12.57
N VAL A 30 -11.52 19.22 -12.27
CA VAL A 30 -10.32 20.06 -12.13
C VAL A 30 -9.25 19.47 -13.04
N ILE A 31 -8.95 20.15 -14.15
CA ILE A 31 -8.11 19.61 -15.23
C ILE A 31 -6.94 20.53 -15.57
N ASP A 32 -5.74 19.99 -15.76
CA ASP A 32 -4.58 20.74 -16.26
C ASP A 32 -4.23 21.98 -15.41
N ASN A 33 -4.46 21.94 -14.10
CA ASN A 33 -4.10 23.05 -13.21
C ASN A 33 -2.73 22.84 -12.56
N SER A 34 -2.04 23.92 -12.23
CA SER A 34 -0.73 23.91 -11.58
C SER A 34 -0.77 24.62 -10.23
N SER A 35 -0.26 23.96 -9.19
CA SER A 35 -0.22 24.47 -7.82
C SER A 35 1.20 24.39 -7.26
N GLN A 36 1.82 25.53 -6.98
CA GLN A 36 3.23 25.58 -6.58
C GLN A 36 3.53 26.51 -5.41
N GLY A 37 4.43 26.07 -4.53
CA GLY A 37 5.05 26.94 -3.52
C GLY A 37 4.08 27.41 -2.44
N ASN A 38 2.94 26.74 -2.26
CA ASN A 38 1.93 27.16 -1.30
C ASN A 38 2.35 26.81 0.14
N GLY A 39 1.97 27.65 1.09
CA GLY A 39 2.28 27.51 2.52
C GLY A 39 1.58 26.34 3.24
N ASN A 40 0.78 25.56 2.52
CA ASN A 40 0.25 24.28 2.97
C ASN A 40 0.01 23.33 1.78
N HIS A 41 -1.23 23.07 1.38
CA HIS A 41 -1.54 22.07 0.34
C HIS A 41 -1.65 22.68 -1.05
N GLY A 42 -1.27 21.92 -2.07
CA GLY A 42 -1.46 22.32 -3.46
C GLY A 42 -2.94 22.28 -3.85
N PHE A 43 -3.56 21.11 -3.72
CA PHE A 43 -5.00 20.88 -3.91
C PHE A 43 -5.60 20.38 -2.60
N TYR A 44 -6.59 21.10 -2.09
CA TYR A 44 -7.29 20.78 -0.85
C TYR A 44 -8.76 20.50 -1.11
N LEU A 45 -9.16 19.26 -0.91
CA LEU A 45 -10.49 18.73 -1.10
C LEU A 45 -11.07 18.41 0.27
N SER A 46 -12.18 19.03 0.66
CA SER A 46 -12.79 18.77 1.96
C SER A 46 -14.30 18.66 1.90
N ALA A 47 -14.82 17.55 2.43
CA ALA A 47 -16.24 17.37 2.70
C ALA A 47 -16.52 17.66 4.17
N SER A 48 -17.42 18.62 4.43
CA SER A 48 -17.93 18.90 5.78
C SER A 48 -19.02 17.89 6.17
N THR A 49 -19.45 17.91 7.43
CA THR A 49 -20.45 16.98 8.00
C THR A 49 -21.66 16.74 7.10
N THR A 50 -22.00 15.49 6.80
CA THR A 50 -23.11 15.09 5.88
C THR A 50 -23.00 15.63 4.44
N GLY A 51 -21.84 16.15 4.05
CA GLY A 51 -21.57 16.61 2.69
C GLY A 51 -21.20 15.45 1.77
N LEU A 52 -21.47 15.63 0.48
CA LEU A 52 -20.91 14.81 -0.60
C LEU A 52 -19.89 15.66 -1.36
N LEU A 53 -18.71 15.11 -1.58
CA LEU A 53 -17.72 15.67 -2.49
C LEU A 53 -17.44 14.65 -3.59
N ASP A 54 -17.92 14.95 -4.79
CA ASP A 54 -17.68 14.17 -6.01
C ASP A 54 -16.73 14.97 -6.91
N THR A 55 -15.50 14.47 -7.06
CA THR A 55 -14.44 15.24 -7.71
C THR A 55 -13.61 14.41 -8.64
N GLN A 56 -13.29 15.01 -9.79
CA GLN A 56 -12.36 14.46 -10.77
C GLN A 56 -11.20 15.44 -10.94
N LEU A 57 -10.01 15.02 -10.51
CA LEU A 57 -8.77 15.73 -10.73
C LEU A 57 -8.00 15.00 -11.81
N ARG A 58 -7.77 15.65 -12.94
CA ARG A 58 -7.03 15.05 -14.06
C ARG A 58 -5.88 15.93 -14.53
N GLN A 59 -4.71 15.34 -14.76
CA GLN A 59 -3.56 16.04 -15.36
C GLN A 59 -3.12 17.30 -14.60
N ASN A 60 -3.40 17.37 -13.31
CA ASN A 60 -2.95 18.49 -12.48
C ASN A 60 -1.53 18.27 -11.96
N SER A 61 -0.82 19.35 -11.70
CA SER A 61 0.53 19.32 -11.14
C SER A 61 0.57 20.07 -9.82
N SER A 62 1.14 19.45 -8.79
CA SER A 62 1.30 20.04 -7.46
C SER A 62 2.73 19.88 -6.95
N TYR A 63 3.48 20.97 -6.81
CA TYR A 63 4.90 20.86 -6.48
C TYR A 63 5.45 21.94 -5.56
N GLU A 64 6.51 21.62 -4.82
CA GLU A 64 7.21 22.53 -3.90
C GLU A 64 6.29 23.15 -2.82
N ASN A 65 5.16 22.51 -2.48
CA ASN A 65 4.29 23.00 -1.42
C ASN A 65 4.86 22.59 -0.05
N THR A 66 4.67 23.43 0.97
CA THR A 66 5.14 23.13 2.34
C THR A 66 4.24 22.13 3.08
N GLY A 67 3.22 21.60 2.42
CA GLY A 67 2.33 20.55 2.90
C GLY A 67 2.23 19.43 1.88
N ILE A 68 1.01 19.14 1.46
CA ILE A 68 0.65 17.96 0.67
C ILE A 68 0.36 18.39 -0.76
N GLY A 69 0.72 17.57 -1.75
CA GLY A 69 0.36 17.83 -3.14
C GLY A 69 -1.16 17.84 -3.33
N PHE A 70 -1.78 16.68 -3.14
CA PHE A 70 -3.22 16.47 -3.22
C PHE A 70 -3.74 15.94 -1.89
N TYR A 71 -4.56 16.72 -1.20
CA TYR A 71 -5.16 16.33 0.07
C TYR A 71 -6.67 16.25 -0.04
N ALA A 72 -7.24 15.06 0.16
CA ALA A 72 -8.68 14.84 0.23
C ALA A 72 -9.08 14.32 1.60
N THR A 73 -10.01 15.02 2.27
CA THR A 73 -10.41 14.70 3.64
C THR A 73 -11.90 14.92 3.92
N ALA A 74 -12.49 13.97 4.63
CA ALA A 74 -13.90 13.97 5.01
C ALA A 74 -14.07 14.18 6.52
N ALA A 75 -15.06 14.99 6.92
CA ALA A 75 -15.51 15.13 8.31
C ALA A 75 -16.76 14.29 8.58
N ASN A 76 -17.12 14.06 9.86
CA ASN A 76 -18.18 13.14 10.32
C ASN A 76 -19.40 12.97 9.38
N ASP A 77 -19.76 11.72 9.10
CA ASP A 77 -20.94 11.35 8.31
C ASP A 77 -20.94 11.91 6.87
N SER A 78 -19.77 12.25 6.30
CA SER A 78 -19.64 12.75 4.92
C SER A 78 -19.09 11.69 3.97
N THR A 79 -19.29 11.92 2.68
CA THR A 79 -18.85 11.03 1.61
C THR A 79 -17.87 11.75 0.69
N ILE A 80 -16.75 11.10 0.38
CA ILE A 80 -15.84 11.50 -0.69
C ILE A 80 -15.89 10.44 -1.79
N LEU A 81 -16.16 10.92 -3.02
CA LEU A 81 -15.94 10.21 -4.27
C LEU A 81 -14.86 11.00 -5.02
N ALA A 82 -13.61 10.54 -4.99
CA ALA A 82 -12.50 11.27 -5.58
C ALA A 82 -11.79 10.42 -6.64
N SER A 83 -11.70 10.94 -7.86
CA SER A 83 -10.92 10.37 -8.94
C SER A 83 -9.69 11.24 -9.20
N PHE A 84 -8.51 10.63 -9.16
CA PHE A 84 -7.24 11.25 -9.54
C PHE A 84 -6.69 10.50 -10.75
N ASP A 85 -6.60 11.16 -11.90
CA ASP A 85 -6.11 10.58 -13.16
C ASP A 85 -4.92 11.39 -13.69
N GLN A 86 -3.76 10.78 -13.88
CA GLN A 86 -2.58 11.43 -14.47
C GLN A 86 -2.10 12.69 -13.74
N ASN A 87 -2.31 12.80 -12.42
CA ASN A 87 -1.80 13.94 -11.65
C ASN A 87 -0.36 13.71 -11.21
N SER A 88 0.37 14.80 -10.97
CA SER A 88 1.77 14.78 -10.55
C SER A 88 1.98 15.56 -9.26
N ALA A 89 2.54 14.90 -8.23
CA ALA A 89 2.89 15.50 -6.95
C ALA A 89 4.40 15.41 -6.71
N LEU A 90 5.11 16.53 -6.82
CA LEU A 90 6.59 16.57 -6.85
C LEU A 90 7.16 17.46 -5.75
N ASP A 91 8.18 17.00 -5.04
CA ASP A 91 9.00 17.85 -4.16
C ASP A 91 8.16 18.62 -3.10
N ASN A 92 7.00 18.10 -2.69
CA ASN A 92 6.24 18.65 -1.57
C ASN A 92 6.88 18.21 -0.26
N THR A 93 6.85 19.04 0.79
CA THR A 93 7.55 18.71 2.04
C THR A 93 6.87 17.61 2.87
N SER A 94 5.62 17.25 2.55
CA SER A 94 4.86 16.18 3.21
C SER A 94 4.53 15.05 2.21
N TYR A 95 3.26 14.66 2.08
CA TYR A 95 2.82 13.61 1.16
C TYR A 95 2.63 14.13 -0.28
N GLY A 96 2.76 13.24 -1.26
CA GLY A 96 2.29 13.54 -2.62
C GLY A 96 0.77 13.57 -2.68
N PHE A 97 0.16 12.46 -2.28
CA PHE A 97 -1.28 12.27 -2.16
C PHE A 97 -1.61 11.81 -0.72
N ASP A 98 -2.59 12.43 -0.10
CA ASP A 98 -3.16 12.03 1.18
C ASP A 98 -4.68 12.01 1.05
N ILE A 99 -5.26 10.82 1.15
CA ILE A 99 -6.70 10.59 1.05
C ILE A 99 -7.13 9.96 2.36
N ALA A 100 -7.86 10.74 3.15
CA ALA A 100 -8.14 10.42 4.54
C ALA A 100 -9.64 10.43 4.86
N GLY A 101 -10.13 9.29 5.35
CA GLY A 101 -11.44 9.15 5.98
C GLY A 101 -11.39 9.54 7.46
N GLY A 102 -12.27 10.47 7.84
CA GLY A 102 -12.55 10.80 9.24
C GLY A 102 -13.44 9.75 9.92
N SER A 103 -13.93 10.08 11.12
CA SER A 103 -14.89 9.21 11.82
C SER A 103 -16.20 9.16 11.03
N THR A 104 -16.77 7.97 10.83
CA THR A 104 -18.07 7.74 10.14
C THR A 104 -18.18 8.24 8.70
N THR A 105 -17.05 8.36 7.97
CA THR A 105 -17.05 8.87 6.58
C THR A 105 -16.85 7.79 5.54
N ASP A 106 -17.69 7.72 4.51
CA ASP A 106 -17.45 6.83 3.38
C ASP A 106 -16.47 7.47 2.40
N VAL A 107 -15.34 6.81 2.14
CA VAL A 107 -14.34 7.29 1.17
C VAL A 107 -14.23 6.27 0.06
N THR A 108 -14.57 6.68 -1.16
CA THR A 108 -14.21 5.94 -2.37
C THR A 108 -13.24 6.79 -3.16
N ALA A 109 -12.04 6.28 -3.41
CA ALA A 109 -11.09 6.97 -4.26
C ALA A 109 -10.47 6.06 -5.32
N THR A 110 -10.40 6.59 -6.53
CA THR A 110 -9.78 5.95 -7.69
C THR A 110 -8.57 6.77 -8.08
N LEU A 111 -7.40 6.13 -8.15
CA LEU A 111 -6.13 6.74 -8.52
C LEU A 111 -5.57 5.98 -9.70
N ILE A 112 -5.46 6.64 -10.85
CA ILE A 112 -4.97 6.06 -12.10
C ILE A 112 -3.82 6.90 -12.64
N ASP A 113 -2.71 6.24 -13.00
CA ASP A 113 -1.58 6.87 -13.70
C ASP A 113 -0.99 8.12 -13.00
N ASN A 114 -1.12 8.23 -11.68
CA ASN A 114 -0.56 9.37 -10.95
C ASN A 114 0.92 9.16 -10.63
N LEU A 115 1.66 10.25 -10.60
CA LEU A 115 3.06 10.30 -10.20
C LEU A 115 3.21 11.01 -8.86
N SER A 116 3.88 10.37 -7.91
CA SER A 116 4.33 10.98 -6.67
C SER A 116 5.83 10.81 -6.49
N GLN A 117 6.59 11.90 -6.54
CA GLN A 117 8.05 11.81 -6.53
C GLN A 117 8.73 12.84 -5.61
N ARG A 118 9.76 12.37 -4.89
CA ARG A 118 10.63 13.19 -4.01
C ARG A 118 9.87 14.00 -2.97
N ASN A 119 8.73 13.50 -2.49
CA ASN A 119 8.01 14.17 -1.42
C ASN A 119 8.67 13.86 -0.06
N GLY A 120 8.56 14.81 0.86
CA GLY A 120 9.19 14.80 2.17
C GLY A 120 8.59 13.80 3.17
N ASN A 121 7.58 13.03 2.76
CA ASN A 121 7.08 11.85 3.47
C ASN A 121 6.76 10.70 2.50
N SER A 122 5.51 10.23 2.44
CA SER A 122 5.11 9.10 1.60
C SER A 122 4.53 9.58 0.28
N GLY A 123 4.62 8.76 -0.77
CA GLY A 123 4.07 9.13 -2.06
C GLY A 123 2.54 9.18 -2.01
N PHE A 124 1.93 8.08 -1.60
CA PHE A 124 0.49 7.93 -1.45
C PHE A 124 0.17 7.47 -0.03
N LEU A 125 -0.59 8.27 0.72
CA LEU A 125 -1.20 7.89 1.98
C LEU A 125 -2.71 7.70 1.77
N LEU A 126 -3.18 6.49 2.03
CA LEU A 126 -4.58 6.11 2.02
C LEU A 126 -4.94 5.73 3.44
N SER A 127 -5.79 6.51 4.09
CA SER A 127 -6.08 6.32 5.50
C SER A 127 -7.57 6.27 5.81
N SER A 128 -7.93 5.38 6.72
CA SER A 128 -9.28 5.24 7.24
C SER A 128 -9.29 5.13 8.76
N SER A 129 -10.26 5.78 9.38
CA SER A 129 -10.45 5.78 10.83
C SER A 129 -11.91 5.47 11.20
N THR A 130 -12.10 4.97 12.41
CA THR A 130 -13.35 4.44 13.03
C THR A 130 -14.67 4.62 12.26
N SER A 131 -15.41 3.51 12.08
CA SER A 131 -16.83 3.42 11.69
C SER A 131 -17.19 3.83 10.25
N ALA A 132 -16.20 3.79 9.36
CA ALA A 132 -16.34 4.07 7.93
C ALA A 132 -16.18 2.80 7.06
N GLN A 133 -16.76 2.81 5.86
CA GLN A 133 -16.31 1.97 4.75
C GLN A 133 -15.40 2.79 3.84
N THR A 134 -14.21 2.29 3.54
CA THR A 134 -13.28 2.94 2.62
C THR A 134 -12.87 2.00 1.51
N ASN A 135 -13.07 2.43 0.26
CA ASN A 135 -12.78 1.68 -0.94
C ASN A 135 -11.73 2.43 -1.76
N PHE A 136 -10.59 1.79 -2.01
CA PHE A 136 -9.53 2.38 -2.81
C PHE A 136 -9.26 1.52 -4.05
N GLN A 137 -9.20 2.16 -5.22
CA GLN A 137 -8.72 1.55 -6.46
C GLN A 137 -7.50 2.32 -6.94
N ILE A 138 -6.35 1.65 -6.98
CA ILE A 138 -5.05 2.27 -7.23
C ILE A 138 -4.41 1.51 -8.38
N THR A 139 -4.38 2.09 -9.57
CA THR A 139 -3.94 1.42 -10.78
C THR A 139 -2.85 2.21 -11.51
N SER A 140 -1.75 1.56 -11.86
CA SER A 140 -0.70 2.13 -12.72
C SER A 140 -0.04 3.41 -12.17
N ASN A 141 -0.09 3.63 -10.85
CA ASN A 141 0.54 4.78 -10.22
C ASN A 141 2.03 4.54 -9.96
N SER A 142 2.81 5.62 -9.92
CA SER A 142 4.25 5.59 -9.67
C SER A 142 4.62 6.40 -8.43
N SER A 143 5.31 5.77 -7.48
CA SER A 143 5.85 6.40 -6.28
C SER A 143 7.37 6.30 -6.21
N LEU A 144 8.06 7.41 -6.43
CA LEU A 144 9.52 7.43 -6.65
C LEU A 144 10.26 8.30 -5.64
N GLU A 145 11.30 7.75 -5.01
CA GLU A 145 12.28 8.54 -4.23
C GLU A 145 11.68 9.39 -3.10
N ASN A 146 10.55 8.97 -2.53
CA ASN A 146 9.97 9.66 -1.37
C ASN A 146 10.74 9.31 -0.10
N THR A 147 10.79 10.22 0.87
CA THR A 147 11.63 10.05 2.07
C THR A 147 11.13 8.97 3.02
N ASN A 148 9.90 8.47 2.83
CA ASN A 148 9.33 7.41 3.63
C ASN A 148 8.75 6.30 2.74
N TYR A 149 7.44 6.13 2.65
CA TYR A 149 6.83 5.01 1.95
C TYR A 149 6.44 5.36 0.51
N GLY A 150 6.39 4.35 -0.36
CA GLY A 150 5.78 4.54 -1.67
C GLY A 150 4.27 4.69 -1.56
N PHE A 151 3.62 3.57 -1.26
CA PHE A 151 2.19 3.44 -0.98
C PHE A 151 2.00 3.03 0.47
N TYR A 152 1.21 3.80 1.22
CA TYR A 152 0.89 3.52 2.61
C TYR A 152 -0.63 3.46 2.80
N LEU A 153 -1.14 2.26 3.02
CA LEU A 153 -2.50 2.04 3.47
C LEU A 153 -2.49 1.92 5.00
N SER A 154 -3.25 2.77 5.68
CA SER A 154 -3.36 2.77 7.14
C SER A 154 -4.81 2.79 7.57
N SER A 155 -5.30 1.64 8.04
CA SER A 155 -6.66 1.50 8.58
C SER A 155 -6.64 1.27 10.08
N SER A 156 -7.50 2.00 10.79
CA SER A 156 -7.62 1.90 12.24
C SER A 156 -9.06 1.99 12.73
N GLY A 157 -9.37 1.35 13.86
CA GLY A 157 -10.72 1.37 14.45
C GLY A 157 -11.63 0.31 13.84
N SER A 158 -12.92 0.29 14.18
CA SER A 158 -13.91 -0.63 13.59
C SER A 158 -14.31 -0.19 12.18
N THR A 159 -13.35 -0.25 11.26
CA THR A 159 -13.42 0.29 9.90
C THR A 159 -13.27 -0.86 8.93
N LEU A 160 -14.06 -0.85 7.85
CA LEU A 160 -13.92 -1.80 6.74
C LEU A 160 -13.16 -1.09 5.62
N THR A 161 -12.00 -1.61 5.24
CA THR A 161 -11.18 -1.05 4.18
C THR A 161 -10.94 -2.09 3.09
N ASP A 162 -11.46 -1.82 1.90
CA ASP A 162 -11.19 -2.62 0.71
C ASP A 162 -10.25 -1.81 -0.19
N ALA A 163 -9.09 -2.37 -0.53
CA ALA A 163 -8.09 -1.68 -1.33
C ALA A 163 -7.56 -2.61 -2.42
N VAL A 164 -7.62 -2.15 -3.68
CA VAL A 164 -7.08 -2.86 -4.83
C VAL A 164 -5.91 -2.06 -5.39
N PHE A 165 -4.73 -2.67 -5.40
CA PHE A 165 -3.51 -2.14 -6.00
C PHE A 165 -3.15 -2.98 -7.22
N GLU A 166 -3.19 -2.38 -8.40
CA GLU A 166 -2.88 -3.05 -9.66
C GLU A 166 -1.80 -2.28 -10.44
N GLU A 167 -0.75 -2.98 -10.90
CA GLU A 167 0.27 -2.40 -11.81
C GLU A 167 0.99 -1.15 -11.26
N ASN A 168 1.03 -0.96 -9.95
CA ASN A 168 1.71 0.19 -9.36
C ASN A 168 3.21 -0.07 -9.22
N THR A 169 3.99 1.00 -9.35
CA THR A 169 5.45 0.97 -9.19
C THR A 169 5.85 1.81 -7.99
N SER A 170 6.63 1.24 -7.08
CA SER A 170 7.23 1.92 -5.96
C SER A 170 8.73 1.68 -5.93
N THR A 171 9.51 2.72 -6.25
CA THR A 171 10.96 2.58 -6.42
C THR A 171 11.77 3.65 -5.68
N GLY A 172 12.84 3.23 -5.01
CA GLY A 172 13.83 4.14 -4.44
C GLY A 172 13.34 4.94 -3.24
N ASN A 173 12.22 4.58 -2.62
CA ASN A 173 11.73 5.25 -1.42
C ASN A 173 12.60 4.83 -0.22
N SER A 174 12.88 5.74 0.72
CA SER A 174 13.79 5.42 1.84
C SER A 174 13.22 4.42 2.85
N GLY A 175 11.90 4.23 2.86
CA GLY A 175 11.18 3.26 3.69
C GLY A 175 10.72 2.03 2.90
N TYR A 176 9.46 1.63 3.09
CA TYR A 176 8.81 0.54 2.37
C TYR A 176 8.30 0.97 1.00
N GLY A 177 8.23 0.03 0.06
CA GLY A 177 7.55 0.26 -1.22
C GLY A 177 6.03 0.34 -1.02
N PHE A 178 5.43 -0.78 -0.61
CA PHE A 178 4.03 -0.91 -0.22
C PHE A 178 3.97 -1.25 1.26
N TYR A 179 3.30 -0.43 2.06
CA TYR A 179 3.03 -0.69 3.47
C TYR A 179 1.54 -0.76 3.73
N MET A 180 1.02 -1.95 4.00
CA MET A 180 -0.37 -2.17 4.36
C MET A 180 -0.46 -2.39 5.87
N LEU A 181 -1.14 -1.48 6.58
CA LEU A 181 -1.29 -1.52 8.02
C LEU A 181 -2.77 -1.62 8.42
N ALA A 182 -3.12 -2.73 9.06
CA ALA A 182 -4.37 -2.90 9.77
C ALA A 182 -4.11 -2.82 11.29
N GLN A 183 -4.82 -1.93 11.99
CA GLN A 183 -4.65 -1.76 13.44
C GLN A 183 -5.96 -1.48 14.19
N SER A 184 -5.97 -1.69 15.51
CA SER A 184 -7.06 -1.27 16.40
C SER A 184 -8.45 -1.76 15.96
N SER A 185 -8.64 -3.06 15.73
CA SER A 185 -9.89 -3.70 15.26
C SER A 185 -10.33 -3.42 13.82
N ALA A 186 -9.45 -2.85 12.98
CA ALA A 186 -9.73 -2.67 11.56
C ALA A 186 -9.88 -4.01 10.84
N LEU A 187 -10.77 -4.03 9.84
CA LEU A 187 -10.90 -5.12 8.88
C LEU A 187 -10.42 -4.59 7.54
N VAL A 188 -9.29 -5.09 7.07
CA VAL A 188 -8.68 -4.67 5.80
C VAL A 188 -8.65 -5.86 4.85
N SER A 189 -9.24 -5.68 3.67
CA SER A 189 -9.02 -6.52 2.50
C SER A 189 -8.12 -5.76 1.53
N ALA A 190 -6.97 -6.34 1.17
CA ALA A 190 -6.01 -5.72 0.27
C ALA A 190 -5.59 -6.68 -0.85
N ASP A 191 -6.01 -6.37 -2.08
CA ASP A 191 -5.63 -7.11 -3.26
C ASP A 191 -4.46 -6.40 -3.94
N LEU A 192 -3.32 -7.07 -4.05
CA LEU A 192 -2.11 -6.54 -4.68
C LEU A 192 -1.78 -7.41 -5.90
N ALA A 193 -2.03 -6.90 -7.09
CA ALA A 193 -1.76 -7.59 -8.35
C ALA A 193 -0.74 -6.84 -9.22
N ARG A 194 0.26 -7.55 -9.75
CA ARG A 194 1.20 -6.99 -10.75
C ARG A 194 1.94 -5.72 -10.32
N ASN A 195 2.16 -5.52 -9.02
CA ASN A 195 2.87 -4.35 -8.52
C ASN A 195 4.39 -4.61 -8.44
N SER A 196 5.19 -3.54 -8.54
CA SER A 196 6.65 -3.57 -8.38
C SER A 196 7.08 -2.74 -7.17
N GLY A 197 7.69 -3.40 -6.17
CA GLY A 197 8.27 -2.78 -4.98
C GLY A 197 9.78 -2.91 -4.96
N ASP A 198 10.49 -2.09 -5.72
CA ASP A 198 11.90 -2.29 -6.04
C ASP A 198 12.84 -1.24 -5.43
N ASN A 199 14.03 -1.64 -5.01
CA ASN A 199 15.11 -0.75 -4.54
C ASN A 199 14.69 0.20 -3.41
N ASN A 200 13.77 -0.20 -2.53
CA ASN A 200 13.35 0.60 -1.40
C ASN A 200 14.29 0.37 -0.19
N GLY A 201 14.40 1.38 0.67
CA GLY A 201 15.30 1.41 1.81
C GLY A 201 14.93 0.45 2.95
N ASN A 202 13.78 -0.22 2.84
CA ASN A 202 13.37 -1.29 3.74
C ASN A 202 12.84 -2.51 2.96
N SER A 203 11.53 -2.76 2.94
CA SER A 203 10.92 -3.87 2.22
C SER A 203 10.20 -3.40 0.95
N GLY A 204 10.11 -4.24 -0.08
CA GLY A 204 9.27 -3.95 -1.24
C GLY A 204 7.80 -3.97 -0.86
N PHE A 205 7.36 -5.03 -0.18
CA PHE A 205 6.01 -5.19 0.37
C PHE A 205 6.08 -5.50 1.85
N TYR A 206 5.34 -4.74 2.65
CA TYR A 206 5.19 -4.97 4.08
C TYR A 206 3.73 -4.94 4.46
N LEU A 207 3.21 -6.10 4.87
CA LEU A 207 1.84 -6.28 5.30
C LEU A 207 1.85 -6.53 6.81
N ARG A 208 1.12 -5.70 7.56
CA ARG A 208 1.14 -5.74 9.02
C ARG A 208 -0.26 -5.65 9.61
N ALA A 209 -0.60 -6.62 10.45
CA ALA A 209 -1.78 -6.60 11.29
C ALA A 209 -1.39 -6.48 12.77
N THR A 210 -2.04 -5.59 13.53
CA THR A 210 -1.77 -5.42 14.96
C THR A 210 -3.00 -5.01 15.76
N SER A 211 -2.97 -5.18 17.09
CA SER A 211 -3.98 -4.64 18.02
C SER A 211 -5.42 -5.04 17.63
N SER A 212 -5.71 -6.34 17.56
CA SER A 212 -7.01 -6.96 17.19
C SER A 212 -7.51 -6.71 15.77
N ALA A 213 -6.69 -6.15 14.87
CA ALA A 213 -7.08 -6.00 13.48
C ALA A 213 -7.02 -7.31 12.70
N THR A 214 -7.75 -7.37 11.60
CA THR A 214 -7.65 -8.41 10.57
C THR A 214 -7.15 -7.78 9.28
N LEU A 215 -6.13 -8.39 8.69
CA LEU A 215 -5.65 -8.08 7.34
C LEU A 215 -5.78 -9.35 6.49
N ASP A 216 -6.73 -9.34 5.57
CA ASP A 216 -6.87 -10.34 4.53
C ASP A 216 -6.24 -9.78 3.26
N SER A 217 -5.35 -10.53 2.62
CA SER A 217 -4.63 -10.04 1.45
C SER A 217 -4.38 -11.10 0.41
N ASP A 218 -4.65 -10.77 -0.85
CA ASP A 218 -4.32 -11.59 -1.99
C ASP A 218 -3.20 -10.90 -2.77
N LEU A 219 -2.07 -11.60 -2.91
CA LEU A 219 -0.89 -11.11 -3.61
C LEU A 219 -0.66 -11.98 -4.84
N SER A 220 -0.78 -11.39 -6.03
CA SER A 220 -0.58 -12.09 -7.30
C SER A 220 0.39 -11.36 -8.21
N GLU A 221 1.37 -12.06 -8.79
CA GLU A 221 2.23 -11.53 -9.87
C GLU A 221 3.02 -10.27 -9.49
N ASN A 222 3.27 -10.02 -8.20
CA ASN A 222 4.07 -8.86 -7.78
C ASN A 222 5.57 -9.15 -7.86
N SER A 223 6.38 -8.12 -8.07
CA SER A 223 7.84 -8.21 -8.07
C SER A 223 8.47 -7.35 -6.98
N SER A 224 9.45 -7.91 -6.27
CA SER A 224 10.19 -7.20 -5.23
C SER A 224 11.69 -7.46 -5.31
N THR A 225 12.42 -6.49 -5.85
CA THR A 225 13.83 -6.62 -6.21
C THR A 225 14.71 -5.55 -5.57
N GLY A 226 15.87 -5.93 -5.06
CA GLY A 226 16.91 -4.97 -4.67
C GLY A 226 16.61 -4.15 -3.42
N ASN A 227 15.64 -4.55 -2.59
CA ASN A 227 15.32 -3.84 -1.36
C ASN A 227 16.37 -4.12 -0.26
N VAL A 228 16.55 -3.16 0.66
CA VAL A 228 17.59 -3.25 1.71
C VAL A 228 17.32 -4.38 2.70
N ASN A 229 16.06 -4.65 3.03
CA ASN A 229 15.70 -5.68 4.00
C ASN A 229 14.93 -6.84 3.36
N GLN A 230 13.63 -6.73 3.16
CA GLN A 230 12.81 -7.84 2.67
C GLN A 230 12.27 -7.59 1.27
N GLY A 231 12.04 -8.66 0.50
CA GLY A 231 11.16 -8.58 -0.64
C GLY A 231 9.72 -8.38 -0.17
N PHE A 232 9.16 -9.44 0.38
CA PHE A 232 7.86 -9.45 1.03
C PHE A 232 8.01 -9.78 2.51
N HIS A 233 7.34 -9.00 3.35
CA HIS A 233 7.29 -9.21 4.79
C HIS A 233 5.84 -9.19 5.26
N PHE A 234 5.42 -10.29 5.86
CA PHE A 234 4.09 -10.44 6.44
C PHE A 234 4.24 -10.55 7.95
N LEU A 235 3.62 -9.64 8.69
CA LEU A 235 3.77 -9.54 10.14
C LEU A 235 2.40 -9.48 10.84
N SER A 236 2.11 -10.47 11.68
CA SER A 236 0.99 -10.44 12.63
C SER A 236 1.51 -10.16 14.04
N GLN A 237 0.86 -9.26 14.80
CA GLN A 237 1.29 -8.92 16.16
C GLN A 237 0.12 -8.83 17.15
N ASN A 238 0.43 -9.07 18.42
CA ASN A 238 -0.50 -8.96 19.53
C ASN A 238 -1.68 -9.94 19.39
N ASN A 239 -2.90 -9.46 19.15
CA ASN A 239 -4.10 -10.27 18.99
C ASN A 239 -4.73 -10.08 17.61
N ALA A 240 -3.92 -9.69 16.63
CA ALA A 240 -4.34 -9.50 15.24
C ALA A 240 -4.31 -10.81 14.44
N SER A 241 -5.01 -10.83 13.32
CA SER A 241 -5.01 -11.91 12.34
C SER A 241 -4.53 -11.38 11.00
N LEU A 242 -3.69 -12.14 10.32
CA LEU A 242 -3.24 -11.87 8.96
C LEU A 242 -3.43 -13.14 8.14
N ASN A 243 -4.25 -13.06 7.10
CA ASN A 243 -4.42 -14.11 6.10
C ASN A 243 -3.86 -13.62 4.77
N ALA A 244 -2.92 -14.37 4.18
CA ALA A 244 -2.28 -13.99 2.92
C ALA A 244 -2.30 -15.15 1.93
N THR A 245 -2.98 -14.97 0.79
CA THR A 245 -2.85 -15.86 -0.37
C THR A 245 -1.75 -15.30 -1.27
N VAL A 246 -0.72 -16.09 -1.57
CA VAL A 246 0.47 -15.61 -2.27
C VAL A 246 0.71 -16.47 -3.51
N VAL A 247 0.55 -15.88 -4.70
CA VAL A 247 0.54 -16.57 -6.00
C VAL A 247 1.45 -15.87 -7.01
N ASP A 248 2.29 -16.62 -7.72
CA ASP A 248 3.10 -16.08 -8.84
C ASP A 248 3.95 -14.84 -8.52
N ASN A 249 4.31 -14.61 -7.25
CA ASN A 249 5.11 -13.44 -6.86
C ASN A 249 6.60 -13.73 -7.02
N ASN A 250 7.37 -12.72 -7.37
CA ASN A 250 8.82 -12.81 -7.54
C ASN A 250 9.57 -11.93 -6.53
N SER A 251 10.52 -12.52 -5.81
CA SER A 251 11.38 -11.82 -4.85
C SER A 251 12.85 -12.16 -5.07
N SER A 252 13.65 -11.21 -5.53
CA SER A 252 15.07 -11.48 -5.80
C SER A 252 16.01 -10.34 -5.45
N ASN A 253 17.29 -10.66 -5.28
CA ASN A 253 18.36 -9.69 -5.10
C ASN A 253 18.14 -8.71 -3.93
N ASN A 254 17.31 -9.05 -2.94
CA ASN A 254 17.14 -8.24 -1.74
C ASN A 254 18.34 -8.47 -0.80
N SER A 255 18.78 -7.41 -0.12
CA SER A 255 19.95 -7.48 0.78
C SER A 255 19.68 -8.23 2.08
N GLY A 256 18.41 -8.47 2.44
CA GLY A 256 18.02 -9.34 3.53
C GLY A 256 17.36 -10.62 3.03
N VAL A 257 16.04 -10.71 3.22
CA VAL A 257 15.25 -11.92 2.98
C VAL A 257 14.36 -11.73 1.76
N GLY A 258 14.14 -12.77 0.95
CA GLY A 258 13.14 -12.71 -0.11
C GLY A 258 11.72 -12.64 0.46
N LEU A 259 11.29 -13.73 1.08
CA LEU A 259 9.98 -13.87 1.73
C LEU A 259 10.15 -14.08 3.23
N TYR A 260 9.56 -13.20 4.05
CA TYR A 260 9.56 -13.34 5.51
C TYR A 260 8.14 -13.36 6.05
N VAL A 261 7.80 -14.47 6.71
CA VAL A 261 6.54 -14.66 7.44
C VAL A 261 6.86 -14.64 8.94
N ASP A 262 6.26 -13.70 9.65
CA ASP A 262 6.54 -13.39 11.06
C ASP A 262 5.24 -13.29 11.87
N ASP A 263 4.99 -14.26 12.74
CA ASP A 263 3.86 -14.27 13.65
C ASP A 263 4.34 -14.00 15.09
N ASP A 264 4.13 -12.76 15.52
CA ASP A 264 4.37 -12.26 16.88
C ASP A 264 3.03 -12.10 17.62
N SER A 265 1.99 -12.80 17.16
CA SER A 265 0.63 -12.68 17.68
C SER A 265 0.19 -13.90 18.48
N THR A 266 -0.95 -13.73 19.14
CA THR A 266 -1.65 -14.72 19.95
C THR A 266 -2.74 -15.44 19.15
N VAL A 267 -2.96 -15.02 17.90
CA VAL A 267 -3.94 -15.57 16.97
C VAL A 267 -3.17 -16.04 15.75
N ALA A 268 -3.24 -17.32 15.42
CA ALA A 268 -2.43 -17.88 14.34
C ALA A 268 -2.56 -17.06 13.04
N MET A 269 -1.41 -16.64 12.52
CA MET A 269 -1.29 -16.13 11.17
C MET A 269 -1.45 -17.26 10.14
N ASN A 270 -2.00 -16.96 8.97
CA ASN A 270 -2.15 -17.91 7.88
C ASN A 270 -1.61 -17.33 6.57
N ALA A 271 -0.38 -17.66 6.23
CA ALA A 271 0.18 -17.38 4.90
C ALA A 271 0.18 -18.68 4.07
N ASP A 272 -0.39 -18.63 2.87
CA ASP A 272 -0.46 -19.75 1.94
C ASP A 272 0.28 -19.39 0.66
N LEU A 273 1.47 -19.95 0.51
CA LEU A 273 2.31 -19.85 -0.69
C LEU A 273 2.13 -21.09 -1.57
N GLY A 274 1.20 -22.00 -1.27
CA GLY A 274 0.96 -23.22 -2.04
C GLY A 274 0.59 -24.43 -1.18
N GLY A 275 -0.53 -25.08 -1.49
CA GLY A 275 -0.97 -26.33 -0.85
C GLY A 275 -1.68 -26.14 0.51
N GLY A 276 -1.92 -24.90 0.93
CA GLY A 276 -2.60 -24.57 2.17
C GLY A 276 -4.13 -24.47 2.06
N LEU A 277 -4.72 -23.93 3.14
CA LEU A 277 -6.17 -23.83 3.30
C LEU A 277 -6.78 -22.61 2.60
N LEU A 278 -5.96 -21.62 2.21
CA LEU A 278 -6.44 -20.45 1.45
C LEU A 278 -6.54 -20.75 -0.05
N GLY A 279 -5.94 -21.86 -0.49
CA GLY A 279 -6.06 -22.35 -1.85
C GLY A 279 -5.05 -21.72 -2.81
N SER A 280 -3.92 -21.21 -2.30
CA SER A 280 -2.84 -20.78 -3.19
C SER A 280 -2.33 -21.98 -4.01
N PRO A 281 -2.20 -21.85 -5.34
CA PRO A 281 -1.57 -22.88 -6.16
C PRO A 281 -0.03 -22.85 -6.08
N GLY A 282 0.57 -21.82 -5.49
CA GLY A 282 2.00 -21.56 -5.53
C GLY A 282 2.45 -20.72 -6.72
N GLY A 283 3.52 -21.13 -7.39
CA GLY A 283 4.10 -20.40 -8.53
C GLY A 283 4.99 -19.22 -8.12
N ASN A 284 5.25 -19.03 -6.83
CA ASN A 284 6.13 -17.96 -6.37
C ASN A 284 7.60 -18.30 -6.67
N SER A 285 8.40 -17.24 -6.87
CA SER A 285 9.83 -17.29 -7.08
C SER A 285 10.56 -16.50 -5.99
N SER A 286 11.48 -17.13 -5.26
CA SER A 286 12.36 -16.42 -4.33
C SER A 286 13.78 -16.94 -4.43
N PHE A 287 14.70 -16.10 -4.90
CA PHE A 287 16.07 -16.50 -5.21
C PHE A 287 17.05 -15.32 -5.16
N GLU A 288 18.34 -15.62 -5.04
CA GLU A 288 19.42 -14.61 -5.05
C GLU A 288 19.30 -13.53 -3.96
N ASN A 289 18.50 -13.75 -2.92
CA ASN A 289 18.46 -12.85 -1.77
C ASN A 289 19.70 -13.09 -0.90
N LEU A 290 20.30 -12.04 -0.35
CA LEU A 290 21.63 -12.14 0.26
C LEU A 290 21.62 -13.04 1.51
N LEU A 291 20.65 -12.89 2.41
CA LEU A 291 20.55 -13.71 3.62
C LEU A 291 19.79 -15.01 3.35
N TYR A 292 18.49 -14.92 3.10
CA TYR A 292 17.61 -16.07 2.94
C TYR A 292 16.59 -15.82 1.83
N ASP A 293 16.22 -16.86 1.09
CA ASP A 293 15.12 -16.76 0.14
C ASP A 293 13.77 -16.93 0.86
N LEU A 294 13.76 -17.70 1.96
CA LEU A 294 12.60 -17.86 2.84
C LEU A 294 13.01 -17.82 4.31
N ARG A 295 12.30 -17.01 5.11
CA ARG A 295 12.33 -17.05 6.58
C ARG A 295 10.93 -17.25 7.14
N VAL A 296 10.81 -18.12 8.12
CA VAL A 296 9.53 -18.47 8.77
C VAL A 296 9.67 -18.40 10.28
N ASP A 297 8.86 -17.54 10.89
CA ASP A 297 8.55 -17.54 12.32
C ASP A 297 7.03 -17.59 12.48
N LEU A 298 6.48 -18.77 12.80
CA LEU A 298 5.04 -19.03 12.90
C LEU A 298 4.69 -19.69 14.25
N ASN A 299 5.44 -19.40 15.31
CA ASN A 299 5.18 -19.90 16.67
C ASN A 299 4.97 -21.43 16.76
N GLY A 300 5.67 -22.21 15.94
CA GLY A 300 5.53 -23.67 15.92
C GLY A 300 4.57 -24.23 14.86
N LEU A 301 3.96 -23.37 14.04
CA LEU A 301 3.14 -23.78 12.91
C LEU A 301 3.97 -23.99 11.64
N GLU A 302 3.34 -24.63 10.67
CA GLU A 302 3.91 -24.90 9.36
C GLU A 302 3.48 -23.87 8.34
N LEU A 303 4.43 -23.30 7.60
CA LEU A 303 4.15 -22.54 6.39
C LEU A 303 3.88 -23.51 5.22
N LYS A 304 2.78 -23.30 4.50
CA LYS A 304 2.50 -24.02 3.25
C LYS A 304 3.10 -23.25 2.07
N ALA A 305 4.02 -23.89 1.34
CA ALA A 305 4.82 -23.29 0.29
C ALA A 305 5.18 -24.28 -0.83
N GLU A 306 4.21 -25.13 -1.19
CA GLU A 306 4.33 -26.06 -2.31
C GLU A 306 4.32 -25.33 -3.68
N ASN A 307 4.83 -25.98 -4.71
CA ASN A 307 4.85 -25.52 -6.11
C ASN A 307 5.54 -24.15 -6.31
N ASN A 308 6.54 -23.82 -5.51
CA ASN A 308 7.34 -22.60 -5.67
C ASN A 308 8.72 -22.91 -6.26
N TRP A 309 9.33 -21.93 -6.91
CA TRP A 309 10.69 -21.98 -7.40
C TRP A 309 11.63 -21.18 -6.49
N TRP A 310 12.75 -21.79 -6.11
CA TRP A 310 13.68 -21.22 -5.13
C TRP A 310 15.03 -20.80 -5.74
N GLY A 311 15.14 -20.75 -7.07
CA GLY A 311 16.39 -20.49 -7.77
C GLY A 311 17.26 -21.74 -8.02
N PHE A 312 16.82 -22.93 -7.59
CA PHE A 312 17.60 -24.17 -7.68
C PHE A 312 16.74 -25.33 -8.16
N GLU A 313 17.26 -26.12 -9.11
CA GLU A 313 16.59 -27.33 -9.62
C GLU A 313 16.39 -28.41 -8.54
N SER A 314 17.12 -28.34 -7.43
CA SER A 314 17.04 -29.27 -6.30
C SER A 314 16.08 -28.81 -5.19
N GLY A 315 15.38 -27.69 -5.38
CA GLY A 315 14.52 -27.09 -4.36
C GLY A 315 15.27 -26.16 -3.41
N LEU A 316 14.59 -25.65 -2.39
CA LEU A 316 15.11 -24.64 -1.46
C LEU A 316 16.33 -25.16 -0.67
N PRO A 317 17.54 -24.61 -0.87
CA PRO A 317 18.71 -25.04 -0.11
C PRO A 317 18.58 -24.67 1.36
N LEU A 318 19.07 -25.53 2.26
CA LEU A 318 19.07 -25.25 3.72
C LEU A 318 19.79 -23.95 4.09
N GLY A 319 20.80 -23.53 3.30
CA GLY A 319 21.49 -22.25 3.51
C GLY A 319 20.66 -21.02 3.15
N LYS A 320 19.55 -21.20 2.45
CA LYS A 320 18.60 -20.16 2.01
C LYS A 320 17.26 -20.22 2.73
N LEU A 321 17.10 -21.16 3.66
CA LEU A 321 15.94 -21.32 4.52
C LEU A 321 16.30 -21.00 5.97
N ARG A 322 15.53 -20.13 6.61
CA ARG A 322 15.58 -19.90 8.05
C ARG A 322 14.25 -20.25 8.70
N LEU A 323 14.29 -21.18 9.66
CA LEU A 323 13.15 -21.53 10.51
C LEU A 323 13.44 -21.08 11.94
N ASP A 324 12.56 -20.26 12.51
CA ASP A 324 12.61 -19.84 13.91
C ASP A 324 11.79 -20.79 14.80
N SER A 325 11.87 -20.64 16.12
CA SER A 325 11.70 -21.71 17.12
C SER A 325 10.42 -22.56 16.97
N GLY A 326 10.57 -23.73 16.34
CA GLY A 326 9.53 -24.74 16.18
C GLY A 326 8.77 -24.66 14.86
N SER A 327 8.98 -23.60 14.08
CA SER A 327 8.32 -23.41 12.80
C SER A 327 8.82 -24.42 11.76
N THR A 328 7.95 -24.84 10.85
CA THR A 328 8.30 -25.67 9.70
C THR A 328 7.85 -25.00 8.40
N ALA A 329 8.34 -25.52 7.27
CA ALA A 329 7.89 -25.11 5.95
C ALA A 329 7.72 -26.34 5.06
N ASP A 330 6.55 -26.45 4.45
CA ASP A 330 6.23 -27.46 3.46
C ASP A 330 6.54 -26.90 2.06
N THR A 331 7.75 -27.17 1.59
CA THR A 331 8.25 -26.66 0.30
C THR A 331 8.24 -27.71 -0.80
N ILE A 332 7.56 -28.84 -0.60
CA ILE A 332 7.54 -29.98 -1.52
C ILE A 332 6.09 -30.34 -1.88
N PRO A 333 5.74 -30.43 -3.18
CA PRO A 333 6.60 -30.28 -4.35
C PRO A 333 7.17 -28.87 -4.52
N PHE A 334 8.29 -28.75 -5.24
CA PHE A 334 8.83 -27.47 -5.71
C PHE A 334 8.97 -27.50 -7.23
N LEU A 335 9.02 -26.32 -7.84
CA LEU A 335 9.28 -26.17 -9.27
C LEU A 335 10.78 -26.30 -9.55
N THR A 336 11.15 -27.01 -10.62
CA THR A 336 12.55 -27.14 -11.05
C THR A 336 12.98 -26.05 -12.04
N LEU A 337 12.04 -25.26 -12.54
CA LEU A 337 12.25 -24.12 -13.43
C LEU A 337 11.49 -22.91 -12.88
N ALA A 338 11.94 -21.71 -13.25
CA ALA A 338 11.18 -20.50 -13.00
C ALA A 338 9.78 -20.61 -13.67
N PRO A 339 8.70 -20.29 -12.94
CA PRO A 339 7.34 -20.27 -13.46
C PRO A 339 7.12 -19.18 -14.52
#